data_AF-A0A554RGU5-F1
#
_entry.id   AF-A0A554RGU5-F1
#
_cell.length_a   1.000
_cell.length_b   1.000
_cell.length_c   1.000
_cell.angle_alpha   90.00
_cell.angle_beta   90.00
_cell.angle_gamma   90.00
#
_symmetry.space_group_name_H-M   'P 1'
#
loop_
_entity.id
_entity.type
_entity.pdbx_description
1 polymer ?
#
loop_
_entity_poly.entity_id
_entity_poly.type
_entity_poly.pdbx_seq_one_letter_code
_entity_poly.pdbx_strand_id
1 'polypeptide(L)'
;MSNFYSTRRERFLDEEPYLLLVNATRANVAELEGYLRNDLASADENAWSRWHSFLAGSKFSLFVGDYSAGSPMQEIARAFPSLIQAVEAENLPHPIYQTEPVFLEELDGYHYAMTLLSLAKLLHHDDLVPRVVALFEVARTENRGKDALYEALLEKLGLPTVHATGMLRFLKAHPLLLKAIEAEPRKRPLFIAEFLKKWYPSMKGTYWHGLHDKVPQSFFGYWAFEAGLVTYLWDIDDSSYRDLPFYPKDLVDYARTHGAVASPDTCVTLAAQDGPPTSP
;
A
#
# COMPACT_ATOMS: atom_id res chain seq x y z
N MET A 1 -8.49 -7.98 -31.16
CA MET A 1 -7.25 -7.60 -30.45
C MET A 1 -7.65 -7.35 -29.02
N SER A 2 -7.04 -8.03 -28.06
CA SER A 2 -7.36 -7.86 -26.64
C SER A 2 -7.16 -6.39 -26.24
N ASN A 3 -8.05 -5.89 -25.38
CA ASN A 3 -8.02 -4.52 -24.84
C ASN A 3 -6.88 -4.32 -23.81
N PHE A 4 -5.98 -5.31 -23.64
CA PHE A 4 -5.02 -5.38 -22.54
C PHE A 4 -4.07 -4.18 -22.50
N TYR A 5 -3.47 -3.83 -23.64
CA TYR A 5 -2.51 -2.71 -23.70
C TYR A 5 -3.16 -1.34 -23.48
N SER A 6 -4.46 -1.21 -23.74
CA SER A 6 -5.23 0.00 -23.48
C SER A 6 -5.79 0.07 -22.07
N THR A 7 -5.88 -1.05 -21.34
CA THR A 7 -6.38 -1.10 -19.96
C THR A 7 -5.28 -1.25 -18.91
N ARG A 8 -4.12 -1.81 -19.27
CA ARG A 8 -3.03 -2.05 -18.32
C ARG A 8 -2.57 -0.74 -17.68
N ARG A 9 -2.30 -0.80 -16.38
CA ARG A 9 -1.75 0.32 -15.60
C ARG A 9 -0.23 0.32 -15.66
N GLU A 10 0.39 -0.87 -15.63
CA GLU A 10 1.84 -1.00 -15.62
C GLU A 10 2.41 -1.14 -17.03
N ARG A 11 3.33 -0.25 -17.39
CA ARG A 11 3.94 -0.19 -18.72
C ARG A 11 4.88 -1.36 -19.01
N PHE A 12 5.45 -1.97 -17.98
CA PHE A 12 6.37 -3.11 -18.09
C PHE A 12 5.66 -4.46 -18.19
N LEU A 13 4.33 -4.48 -18.16
CA LEU A 13 3.55 -5.71 -18.13
C LEU A 13 3.11 -6.14 -19.54
N ASP A 14 3.74 -7.17 -20.10
CA ASP A 14 3.31 -7.75 -21.38
C ASP A 14 2.26 -8.85 -21.19
N GLU A 15 1.30 -8.93 -22.12
CA GLU A 15 0.09 -9.76 -21.96
C GLU A 15 0.40 -11.25 -21.80
N GLU A 16 1.16 -11.83 -22.73
CA GLU A 16 1.45 -13.27 -22.72
C GLU A 16 2.28 -13.70 -21.49
N PRO A 17 3.41 -13.05 -21.15
CA PRO A 17 4.15 -13.37 -19.93
C PRO A 17 3.31 -13.19 -18.65
N TYR A 18 2.46 -12.15 -18.60
CA TYR A 18 1.55 -11.93 -17.47
C TYR A 18 0.53 -13.05 -17.32
N LEU A 19 -0.12 -13.47 -18.41
CA LEU A 19 -1.11 -14.54 -18.37
C LEU A 19 -0.49 -15.87 -17.93
N LEU A 20 0.73 -16.18 -18.39
CA LEU A 20 1.48 -17.35 -17.94
C LEU A 20 1.77 -17.30 -16.44
N LEU A 21 2.29 -16.17 -15.96
CA LEU A 21 2.57 -15.96 -14.54
C LEU A 21 1.31 -16.11 -13.68
N VAL A 22 0.23 -15.40 -14.01
CA VAL A 22 -1.00 -15.41 -13.22
C VAL A 22 -1.63 -16.79 -13.19
N ASN A 23 -1.64 -17.51 -14.31
CA ASN A 23 -2.18 -18.87 -14.34
C ASN A 23 -1.35 -19.81 -13.45
N ALA A 24 -0.02 -19.73 -13.51
CA ALA A 24 0.87 -20.51 -12.65
C ALA A 24 0.68 -20.15 -11.17
N THR A 25 0.63 -18.85 -10.83
CA THR A 25 0.45 -18.40 -9.45
C THR A 25 -0.94 -18.79 -8.90
N ARG A 26 -2.01 -18.73 -9.71
CA ARG A 26 -3.35 -19.21 -9.30
C ARG A 26 -3.35 -20.72 -9.03
N ALA A 27 -2.68 -21.50 -9.87
CA ALA A 27 -2.54 -22.94 -9.65
C ALA A 27 -1.77 -23.23 -8.35
N ASN A 28 -0.67 -22.52 -8.09
CA ASN A 28 0.11 -22.66 -6.87
C ASN A 28 -0.69 -22.27 -5.61
N VAL A 29 -1.48 -21.19 -5.67
CA VAL A 29 -2.36 -20.81 -4.55
C VAL A 29 -3.37 -21.92 -4.26
N ALA A 30 -4.02 -22.48 -5.28
CA ALA A 30 -4.96 -23.57 -5.10
C ALA A 30 -4.31 -24.83 -4.51
N GLU A 31 -3.07 -25.14 -4.91
CA GLU A 31 -2.28 -26.23 -4.35
C GLU A 31 -1.94 -25.99 -2.88
N LEU A 32 -1.44 -24.81 -2.52
CA LEU A 32 -1.12 -24.43 -1.14
C LEU A 32 -2.36 -24.47 -0.24
N GLU A 33 -3.50 -23.96 -0.70
CA GLU A 33 -4.77 -24.05 0.02
C GLU A 33 -5.28 -25.50 0.14
N GLY A 34 -4.93 -26.37 -0.80
CA GLY A 34 -5.12 -27.82 -0.71
C GLY A 34 -4.23 -28.47 0.35
N TYR A 35 -2.94 -28.17 0.34
CA TYR A 35 -1.94 -28.70 1.28
C TYR A 35 -2.28 -28.38 2.74
N LEU A 36 -2.78 -27.16 3.00
CA LEU A 36 -3.30 -26.76 4.31
C LEU A 36 -4.36 -27.75 4.85
N ARG A 37 -5.29 -28.17 3.98
CA ARG A 37 -6.43 -29.01 4.37
C ARG A 37 -6.05 -30.46 4.63
N ASN A 38 -4.99 -30.96 4.00
CA ASN A 38 -4.70 -32.39 3.95
C ASN A 38 -3.49 -32.81 4.81
N ASP A 39 -2.42 -32.03 4.82
CA ASP A 39 -1.10 -32.52 5.25
C ASP A 39 -0.44 -31.62 6.31
N LEU A 40 -0.78 -30.33 6.33
CA LEU A 40 -0.09 -29.34 7.15
C LEU A 40 -0.47 -29.44 8.65
N ALA A 41 -1.63 -30.00 8.99
CA ALA A 41 -2.09 -30.22 10.37
C ALA A 41 -1.14 -31.10 11.21
N SER A 42 -0.32 -31.93 10.57
CA SER A 42 0.69 -32.79 11.21
C SER A 42 2.13 -32.37 10.92
N ALA A 43 2.33 -31.22 10.27
CA ALA A 43 3.65 -30.76 9.83
C ALA A 43 4.40 -29.99 10.92
N ASP A 44 5.73 -29.89 10.76
CA ASP A 44 6.59 -29.13 11.66
C ASP A 44 6.48 -27.60 11.46
N GLU A 45 7.05 -26.85 12.41
CA GLU A 45 7.05 -25.38 12.43
C GLU A 45 7.63 -24.77 11.14
N ASN A 46 8.67 -25.37 10.57
CA ASN A 46 9.31 -24.89 9.35
C ASN A 46 8.44 -25.08 8.11
N ALA A 47 7.64 -26.15 8.06
CA ALA A 47 6.66 -26.36 6.99
C ALA A 47 5.55 -25.31 7.06
N TRP A 48 5.08 -24.96 8.26
CA TRP A 48 4.08 -23.89 8.46
C TRP A 48 4.58 -22.53 8.01
N SER A 49 5.75 -22.10 8.50
CA SER A 49 6.33 -20.79 8.14
C SER A 49 6.55 -20.66 6.63
N ARG A 50 7.07 -21.71 5.98
CA ARG A 50 7.24 -21.74 4.52
C ARG A 50 5.90 -21.65 3.80
N TRP A 51 4.93 -22.48 4.19
CA TRP A 51 3.60 -22.48 3.56
C TRP A 51 2.94 -21.09 3.65
N HIS A 52 2.95 -20.47 4.83
CA HIS A 52 2.38 -19.14 5.04
C HIS A 52 3.08 -18.10 4.17
N SER A 53 4.42 -18.08 4.18
CA SER A 53 5.22 -17.14 3.38
C SER A 53 4.94 -17.28 1.88
N PHE A 54 4.82 -18.51 1.37
CA PHE A 54 4.49 -18.77 -0.04
C PHE A 54 3.06 -18.38 -0.40
N LEU A 55 2.08 -18.66 0.47
CA LEU A 55 0.68 -18.31 0.22
C LEU A 55 0.49 -16.79 0.22
N ALA A 56 1.01 -16.10 1.23
CA ALA A 56 0.98 -14.65 1.36
C ALA A 56 1.65 -13.97 0.15
N GLY A 57 2.87 -14.39 -0.20
CA GLY A 57 3.59 -13.88 -1.36
C GLY A 57 2.88 -14.11 -2.69
N SER A 58 2.24 -15.27 -2.86
CA SER A 58 1.49 -15.60 -4.08
C SER A 58 0.21 -14.76 -4.20
N LYS A 59 -0.55 -14.59 -3.11
CA LYS A 59 -1.75 -13.73 -3.10
C LYS A 59 -1.39 -12.26 -3.30
N PHE A 60 -0.29 -11.79 -2.70
CA PHE A 60 0.22 -10.43 -2.94
C PHE A 60 0.57 -10.22 -4.42
N SER A 61 1.29 -11.17 -5.02
CA SER A 61 1.68 -11.11 -6.43
C SER A 61 0.47 -11.10 -7.36
N LEU A 62 -0.54 -11.92 -7.10
CA LEU A 62 -1.80 -11.91 -7.86
C LEU A 62 -2.52 -10.57 -7.72
N PHE A 63 -2.64 -10.05 -6.50
CA PHE A 63 -3.32 -8.79 -6.23
C PHE A 63 -2.68 -7.62 -6.98
N VAL A 64 -1.36 -7.47 -6.86
CA VAL A 64 -0.61 -6.42 -7.56
C VAL A 64 -0.63 -6.65 -9.07
N GLY A 65 -0.60 -7.91 -9.51
CA GLY A 65 -0.75 -8.29 -10.92
C GLY A 65 -2.10 -7.85 -11.50
N ASP A 66 -3.20 -8.16 -10.84
CA ASP A 66 -4.55 -7.76 -11.27
C ASP A 66 -4.72 -6.24 -11.30
N TYR A 67 -4.18 -5.53 -10.30
CA TYR A 67 -4.12 -4.06 -10.35
C TYR A 67 -3.31 -3.59 -11.56
N SER A 68 -2.14 -4.16 -11.80
CA SER A 68 -1.24 -3.75 -12.88
C SER A 68 -1.82 -4.04 -14.28
N ALA A 69 -2.58 -5.11 -14.42
CA ALA A 69 -3.23 -5.52 -15.67
C ALA A 69 -4.47 -4.69 -16.03
N GLY A 70 -4.94 -3.83 -15.12
CA GLY A 70 -6.08 -2.97 -15.40
C GLY A 70 -7.43 -3.52 -14.92
N SER A 71 -7.45 -4.51 -14.01
CA SER A 71 -8.71 -5.00 -13.45
C SER A 71 -9.51 -3.85 -12.81
N PRO A 72 -10.86 -3.87 -12.87
CA PRO A 72 -11.69 -2.81 -12.31
C PRO A 72 -11.40 -2.53 -10.84
N MET A 73 -11.35 -1.25 -10.45
CA MET A 73 -10.98 -0.87 -9.07
C MET A 73 -11.90 -1.46 -8.01
N GLN A 74 -13.20 -1.65 -8.32
CA GLN A 74 -14.14 -2.30 -7.42
C GLN A 74 -13.80 -3.78 -7.17
N GLU A 75 -13.18 -4.47 -8.13
CA GLU A 75 -12.71 -5.85 -7.96
C GLU A 75 -11.42 -5.89 -7.14
N ILE A 76 -10.50 -4.96 -7.40
CA ILE A 76 -9.29 -4.78 -6.58
C ILE A 76 -9.66 -4.51 -5.11
N ALA A 77 -10.58 -3.58 -4.86
CA ALA A 77 -11.08 -3.29 -3.52
C ALA A 77 -11.70 -4.54 -2.88
N ARG A 78 -12.57 -5.28 -3.58
CA ARG A 78 -13.19 -6.50 -3.05
C ARG A 78 -12.19 -7.62 -2.73
N ALA A 79 -11.07 -7.70 -3.45
CA ALA A 79 -10.06 -8.74 -3.24
C ALA A 79 -9.15 -8.47 -2.04
N PHE A 80 -8.95 -7.20 -1.66
CA PHE A 80 -7.94 -6.81 -0.66
C PHE A 80 -8.10 -7.46 0.72
N PRO A 81 -9.30 -7.64 1.31
CA PRO A 81 -9.43 -8.31 2.60
C PRO A 81 -8.89 -9.74 2.62
N SER A 82 -9.00 -10.48 1.51
CA SER A 82 -8.48 -11.85 1.41
C SER A 82 -6.94 -11.87 1.41
N LEU A 83 -6.29 -10.84 0.86
CA LEU A 83 -4.85 -10.66 0.96
C LEU A 83 -4.43 -10.43 2.42
N ILE A 84 -5.14 -9.55 3.13
CA ILE A 84 -4.84 -9.26 4.55
C ILE A 84 -5.05 -10.50 5.43
N GLN A 85 -6.12 -11.26 5.22
CA GLN A 85 -6.34 -12.51 5.95
C GLN A 85 -5.20 -13.51 5.78
N ALA A 86 -4.61 -13.58 4.59
CA ALA A 86 -3.52 -14.50 4.29
C ALA A 86 -2.18 -14.12 4.91
N VAL A 87 -2.02 -12.88 5.40
CA VAL A 87 -0.82 -12.41 6.09
C VAL A 87 -1.00 -12.34 7.61
N GLU A 88 -2.23 -12.44 8.12
CA GLU A 88 -2.53 -12.32 9.54
C GLU A 88 -2.33 -13.64 10.29
N ALA A 89 -1.57 -13.58 11.39
CA ALA A 89 -1.30 -14.75 12.24
C ALA A 89 -2.55 -15.35 12.88
N GLU A 90 -3.59 -14.57 13.15
CA GLU A 90 -4.82 -15.08 13.75
C GLU A 90 -5.61 -16.02 12.83
N ASN A 91 -5.36 -15.93 11.51
CA ASN A 91 -5.88 -16.87 10.53
C ASN A 91 -4.93 -18.06 10.32
N LEU A 92 -3.79 -18.11 11.03
CA LEU A 92 -2.91 -19.27 11.04
C LEU A 92 -3.49 -20.34 11.99
N PRO A 93 -3.70 -21.57 11.51
CA PRO A 93 -4.26 -22.63 12.33
C PRO A 93 -3.27 -23.24 13.35
N HIS A 94 -2.14 -22.58 13.62
CA HIS A 94 -1.17 -23.01 14.64
C HIS A 94 -0.90 -21.92 15.68
N PRO A 95 -1.19 -22.16 16.98
CA PRO A 95 -1.23 -21.13 18.04
C PRO A 95 0.13 -20.55 18.46
N ILE A 96 1.25 -21.04 17.89
CA ILE A 96 2.61 -20.63 18.28
C ILE A 96 3.22 -19.60 17.32
N TYR A 97 2.69 -19.45 16.09
CA TYR A 97 3.28 -18.53 15.13
C TYR A 97 2.68 -17.13 15.23
N GLN A 98 3.50 -16.20 15.72
CA GLN A 98 3.37 -14.79 15.37
C GLN A 98 3.83 -14.64 13.91
N THR A 99 3.20 -13.75 13.14
CA THR A 99 3.62 -13.45 11.76
C THR A 99 5.12 -13.18 11.74
N GLU A 100 5.85 -13.73 10.77
CA GLU A 100 7.26 -13.36 10.57
C GLU A 100 7.36 -11.84 10.53
N PRO A 101 8.19 -11.23 11.40
CA PRO A 101 8.20 -9.80 11.52
C PRO A 101 8.73 -9.14 10.26
N VAL A 102 7.95 -8.19 9.75
CA VAL A 102 8.43 -7.30 8.70
C VAL A 102 9.31 -6.24 9.35
N PHE A 103 10.59 -6.22 8.98
CA PHE A 103 11.54 -5.25 9.47
C PHE A 103 11.45 -3.97 8.63
N LEU A 104 11.08 -2.85 9.26
CA LEU A 104 11.13 -1.56 8.57
C LEU A 104 12.55 -1.17 8.19
N GLU A 105 13.57 -1.72 8.86
CA GLU A 105 15.00 -1.50 8.56
C GLU A 105 15.51 -2.28 7.34
N GLU A 106 14.64 -3.04 6.68
CA GLU A 106 14.93 -3.68 5.40
C GLU A 106 14.14 -2.97 4.30
N LEU A 107 14.78 -2.69 3.16
CA LEU A 107 14.12 -1.96 2.08
C LEU A 107 12.90 -2.69 1.52
N ASP A 108 13.00 -4.03 1.38
CA ASP A 108 11.86 -4.88 0.99
C ASP A 108 10.75 -4.84 2.04
N GLY A 109 11.10 -4.94 3.32
CA GLY A 109 10.14 -4.88 4.43
C GLY A 109 9.44 -3.52 4.54
N TYR A 110 10.17 -2.42 4.42
CA TYR A 110 9.62 -1.07 4.39
C TYR A 110 8.67 -0.88 3.20
N HIS A 111 9.07 -1.29 2.00
CA HIS A 111 8.21 -1.19 0.81
C HIS A 111 6.93 -2.02 0.97
N TYR A 112 7.03 -3.23 1.53
CA TYR A 112 5.88 -4.09 1.78
C TYR A 112 4.91 -3.46 2.79
N ALA A 113 5.44 -2.93 3.90
CA ALA A 113 4.63 -2.27 4.92
C ALA A 113 3.88 -1.04 4.39
N MET A 114 4.60 -0.18 3.68
CA MET A 114 4.03 1.02 3.05
C MET A 114 3.00 0.66 1.98
N THR A 115 3.21 -0.43 1.24
CA THR A 115 2.26 -0.93 0.24
C THR A 115 0.95 -1.36 0.89
N LEU A 116 1.00 -2.25 1.89
CA LEU A 116 -0.23 -2.73 2.54
C LEU A 116 -0.99 -1.59 3.23
N LEU A 117 -0.29 -0.68 3.90
CA LEU A 117 -0.90 0.49 4.54
C LEU A 117 -1.59 1.40 3.52
N SER A 118 -0.91 1.67 2.41
CA SER A 118 -1.44 2.49 1.32
C SER A 118 -2.67 1.86 0.68
N LEU A 119 -2.61 0.57 0.37
CA LEU A 119 -3.72 -0.16 -0.23
C LEU A 119 -4.93 -0.21 0.70
N ALA A 120 -4.74 -0.50 1.99
CA ALA A 120 -5.83 -0.52 2.96
C ALA A 120 -6.61 0.80 2.97
N LYS A 121 -5.88 1.91 3.05
CA LYS A 121 -6.51 3.23 3.08
C LYS A 121 -7.12 3.64 1.73
N LEU A 122 -6.38 3.49 0.64
CA LEU A 122 -6.82 3.94 -0.69
C LEU A 122 -7.98 3.12 -1.25
N LEU A 123 -8.15 1.88 -0.80
CA LEU A 123 -9.27 1.01 -1.19
C LEU A 123 -10.48 1.11 -0.26
N HIS A 124 -10.48 2.03 0.69
CA HIS A 124 -11.54 2.24 1.69
C HIS A 124 -11.79 1.04 2.62
N HIS A 125 -10.72 0.32 2.96
CA HIS A 125 -10.73 -0.67 4.04
C HIS A 125 -10.18 -0.03 5.31
N ASP A 126 -10.84 1.04 5.78
CA ASP A 126 -10.43 1.79 6.98
C ASP A 126 -10.38 0.92 8.23
N ASP A 127 -11.23 -0.11 8.30
CA ASP A 127 -11.25 -1.12 9.36
C ASP A 127 -10.00 -2.01 9.36
N LEU A 128 -9.34 -2.17 8.20
CA LEU A 128 -8.11 -2.95 8.06
C LEU A 128 -6.85 -2.13 8.34
N VAL A 129 -6.92 -0.80 8.33
CA VAL A 129 -5.74 0.06 8.57
C VAL A 129 -5.05 -0.23 9.91
N PRO A 130 -5.76 -0.30 11.06
CA PRO A 130 -5.13 -0.68 12.33
C PRO A 130 -4.56 -2.11 12.32
N ARG A 131 -5.24 -3.04 11.62
CA ARG A 131 -4.82 -4.44 11.54
C ARG A 131 -3.53 -4.59 10.74
N VAL A 132 -3.41 -3.88 9.61
CA VAL A 132 -2.18 -3.83 8.82
C VAL A 132 -1.02 -3.27 9.64
N VAL A 133 -1.24 -2.22 10.42
CA VAL A 133 -0.20 -1.67 11.30
C VAL A 133 0.19 -2.66 12.39
N ALA A 134 -0.78 -3.37 12.97
CA ALA A 134 -0.52 -4.41 13.96
C ALA A 134 0.34 -5.56 13.42
N LEU A 135 0.26 -5.91 12.12
CA LEU A 135 1.16 -6.90 11.50
C LEU A 135 2.64 -6.56 11.69
N PHE A 136 2.98 -5.27 11.70
CA PHE A 136 4.36 -4.81 11.79
C PHE A 136 4.75 -4.48 13.22
N GLU A 137 3.80 -4.04 14.06
CA GLU A 137 4.04 -3.65 15.45
C GLU A 137 4.00 -4.82 16.43
N VAL A 138 3.02 -5.73 16.29
CA VAL A 138 2.94 -6.94 17.12
C VAL A 138 4.13 -7.85 16.82
N ALA A 139 4.50 -7.95 15.54
CA ALA A 139 5.64 -8.75 15.15
C ALA A 139 6.97 -8.11 15.61
N ARG A 140 7.07 -6.77 15.66
CA ARG A 140 8.23 -6.01 16.15
C ARG A 140 7.84 -4.66 16.73
N THR A 141 7.80 -4.55 18.05
CA THR A 141 7.58 -3.25 18.72
C THR A 141 8.73 -2.28 18.46
N GLU A 142 9.92 -2.77 18.12
CA GLU A 142 11.08 -1.94 17.77
C GLU A 142 10.92 -1.20 16.45
N ASN A 143 9.91 -1.49 15.62
CA ASN A 143 9.65 -0.72 14.39
C ASN A 143 9.28 0.75 14.68
N ARG A 144 8.75 1.04 15.87
CA ARG A 144 8.28 2.36 16.28
C ARG A 144 9.42 3.37 16.43
N GLY A 145 9.18 4.61 15.99
CA GLY A 145 10.10 5.74 16.15
C GLY A 145 11.37 5.67 15.27
N LYS A 146 11.46 4.69 14.36
CA LYS A 146 12.62 4.52 13.48
C LYS A 146 12.59 5.39 12.22
N ASP A 147 11.40 5.68 11.71
CA ASP A 147 11.22 6.43 10.47
C ASP A 147 10.15 7.51 10.59
N ALA A 148 10.55 8.76 10.37
CA ALA A 148 9.68 9.91 10.49
C ALA A 148 8.53 9.95 9.48
N LEU A 149 8.73 9.44 8.25
CA LEU A 149 7.64 9.38 7.28
C LEU A 149 6.57 8.37 7.71
N TYR A 150 6.99 7.19 8.17
CA TYR A 150 6.07 6.17 8.67
C TYR A 150 5.26 6.68 9.86
N GLU A 151 5.91 7.25 10.88
CA GLU A 151 5.22 7.78 12.07
C GLU A 151 4.28 8.95 11.75
N ALA A 152 4.62 9.81 10.78
CA ALA A 152 3.76 10.89 10.32
C ALA A 152 2.53 10.38 9.55
N LEU A 153 2.66 9.27 8.81
CA LEU A 153 1.51 8.62 8.17
C LEU A 153 0.56 8.01 9.21
N LEU A 154 1.10 7.34 10.24
CA LEU A 154 0.28 6.82 11.33
C LEU A 154 -0.50 7.93 12.04
N GLU A 155 0.18 9.04 12.37
CA GLU A 155 -0.46 10.22 12.97
C GLU A 155 -1.59 10.75 12.09
N LYS A 156 -1.34 10.90 10.78
CA LYS A 156 -2.34 11.39 9.84
C LYS A 156 -3.54 10.45 9.68
N LEU A 157 -3.33 9.15 9.88
CA LEU A 157 -4.37 8.13 9.90
C LEU A 157 -5.13 8.04 11.24
N GLY A 158 -4.77 8.85 12.23
CA GLY A 158 -5.39 8.84 13.56
C GLY A 158 -4.97 7.65 14.43
N LEU A 159 -3.84 7.02 14.10
CA LEU A 159 -3.29 5.90 14.86
C LEU A 159 -2.27 6.37 15.90
N PRO A 160 -2.00 5.56 16.95
CA PRO A 160 -0.96 5.86 17.91
C PRO A 160 0.39 6.04 17.20
N THR A 161 1.02 7.21 17.38
CA THR A 161 2.33 7.59 16.82
C THR A 161 3.36 7.80 17.94
N VAL A 162 4.65 7.64 17.66
CA VAL A 162 5.74 8.04 18.55
C VAL A 162 6.73 8.92 17.80
N HIS A 163 7.43 9.78 18.53
CA HIS A 163 8.40 10.66 17.90
C HIS A 163 9.56 9.86 17.27
N ALA A 164 9.76 10.02 15.96
CA ALA A 164 10.95 9.54 15.27
C ALA A 164 12.04 10.63 15.23
N THR A 165 13.27 10.26 15.56
CA THR A 165 14.41 11.19 15.56
C THR A 165 14.99 11.45 14.16
N GLY A 166 14.53 10.71 13.15
CA GLY A 166 14.97 10.85 11.78
C GLY A 166 14.33 9.82 10.86
N MET A 167 14.94 9.62 9.70
CA MET A 167 14.55 8.60 8.72
C MET A 167 15.57 7.48 8.61
N LEU A 168 15.12 6.34 8.14
CA LEU A 168 16.00 5.22 7.82
C LEU A 168 16.93 5.59 6.66
N ARG A 169 18.25 5.47 6.91
CA ARG A 169 19.29 6.06 6.04
C ARG A 169 19.35 5.46 4.63
N PHE A 170 18.86 4.24 4.44
CA PHE A 170 18.86 3.57 3.14
C PHE A 170 17.70 4.04 2.23
N LEU A 171 16.69 4.74 2.77
CA LEU A 171 15.55 5.24 2.01
C LEU A 171 15.95 6.49 1.20
N LYS A 172 16.55 6.30 0.03
CA LYS A 172 17.16 7.42 -0.73
C LYS A 172 16.15 8.41 -1.33
N ALA A 173 14.93 7.96 -1.66
CA ALA A 173 13.89 8.83 -2.23
C ALA A 173 12.90 9.36 -1.18
N HIS A 174 12.54 8.57 -0.17
CA HIS A 174 11.49 8.87 0.82
C HIS A 174 11.64 10.20 1.58
N PRO A 175 12.84 10.78 1.80
CA PRO A 175 12.96 12.14 2.32
C PRO A 175 12.21 13.20 1.50
N LEU A 176 11.94 12.94 0.22
CA LEU A 176 11.11 13.81 -0.61
C LEU A 176 9.61 13.72 -0.25
N LEU A 177 9.11 12.55 0.12
CA LEU A 177 7.74 12.43 0.63
C LEU A 177 7.59 13.11 1.99
N LEU A 178 8.57 12.96 2.88
CA LEU A 178 8.57 13.69 4.16
C LEU A 178 8.55 15.21 3.93
N LYS A 179 9.41 15.72 3.02
CA LYS A 179 9.36 17.13 2.62
C LYS A 179 8.01 17.53 2.04
N ALA A 180 7.35 16.65 1.29
CA ALA A 180 6.04 16.94 0.72
C ALA A 180 4.98 17.17 1.80
N ILE A 181 4.99 16.38 2.89
CA ILE A 181 4.00 16.53 3.96
C ILE A 181 4.29 17.73 4.87
N GLU A 182 5.56 18.11 5.03
CA GLU A 182 6.00 19.27 5.81
C GLU A 182 5.88 20.60 5.04
N ALA A 183 5.87 20.56 3.71
CA ALA A 183 5.84 21.75 2.89
C ALA A 183 4.44 22.41 2.82
N GLU A 184 4.46 23.70 2.49
CA GLU A 184 3.27 24.45 2.11
C GLU A 184 2.52 23.77 0.94
N PRO A 185 1.17 23.79 0.92
CA PRO A 185 0.36 23.09 -0.07
C PRO A 185 0.81 23.27 -1.53
N ARG A 186 1.22 24.49 -1.91
CA ARG A 186 1.65 24.82 -3.28
C ARG A 186 2.95 24.14 -3.71
N LYS A 187 3.80 23.72 -2.77
CA LYS A 187 5.10 23.08 -3.05
C LYS A 187 5.03 21.56 -3.01
N ARG A 188 4.00 20.98 -2.38
CA ARG A 188 3.88 19.53 -2.23
C ARG A 188 3.93 18.77 -3.56
N PRO A 189 3.22 19.21 -4.64
CA PRO A 189 3.28 18.51 -5.92
C PRO A 189 4.70 18.39 -6.50
N LEU A 190 5.55 19.40 -6.28
CA LEU A 190 6.94 19.40 -6.75
C LEU A 190 7.75 18.27 -6.09
N PHE A 191 7.56 18.06 -4.79
CA PHE A 191 8.27 17.02 -4.04
C PHE A 191 7.76 15.61 -4.38
N ILE A 192 6.45 15.43 -4.59
CA ILE A 192 5.90 14.15 -5.07
C ILE A 192 6.44 13.81 -6.47
N ALA A 193 6.45 14.79 -7.38
CA ALA A 193 6.99 14.61 -8.72
C ALA A 193 8.49 14.23 -8.71
N GLU A 194 9.29 14.86 -7.84
CA GLU A 194 10.70 14.52 -7.67
C GLU A 194 10.90 13.13 -7.05
N PHE A 195 10.05 12.78 -6.07
CA PHE A 195 10.05 11.44 -5.47
C PHE A 195 9.83 10.36 -6.52
N LEU A 196 8.77 10.48 -7.33
CA LEU A 196 8.41 9.49 -8.36
C LEU A 196 9.54 9.29 -9.38
N LYS A 197 10.24 10.35 -9.77
CA LYS A 197 11.40 10.27 -10.68
C LYS A 197 12.58 9.50 -10.07
N LYS A 198 12.74 9.53 -8.75
CA LYS A 198 13.84 8.88 -8.02
C LYS A 198 13.45 7.54 -7.40
N TRP A 199 12.15 7.24 -7.34
CA TRP A 199 11.61 6.08 -6.64
C TRP A 199 12.22 4.77 -7.13
N TYR A 200 12.05 4.42 -8.40
CA TYR A 200 12.52 3.15 -8.93
C TYR A 200 14.05 2.96 -8.79
N PRO A 201 14.90 3.93 -9.19
CA PRO A 201 16.35 3.82 -8.94
C PRO A 201 16.72 3.70 -7.46
N SER A 202 15.93 4.30 -6.55
CA SER A 202 16.16 4.22 -5.11
C SER A 202 15.85 2.83 -4.53
N MET A 203 15.04 2.04 -5.23
CA MET A 203 14.70 0.66 -4.87
C MET A 203 15.80 -0.34 -5.21
N LYS A 204 16.93 0.11 -5.78
CA LYS A 204 18.12 -0.73 -5.99
C LYS A 204 18.58 -1.33 -4.65
N GLY A 205 18.45 -2.64 -4.53
CA GLY A 205 18.75 -3.40 -3.32
C GLY A 205 17.64 -4.37 -2.95
N THR A 206 16.42 -4.12 -3.43
CA THR A 206 15.32 -5.09 -3.35
C THR A 206 15.55 -6.24 -4.32
N TYR A 207 15.03 -7.42 -3.97
CA TYR A 207 15.16 -8.60 -4.83
C TYR A 207 14.43 -8.46 -6.18
N TRP A 208 13.42 -7.60 -6.23
CA TRP A 208 12.55 -7.41 -7.40
C TRP A 208 13.02 -6.32 -8.39
N HIS A 209 13.99 -5.49 -7.99
CA HIS A 209 14.49 -4.41 -8.83
C HIS A 209 15.15 -4.95 -10.11
N GLY A 210 14.63 -4.55 -11.27
CA GLY A 210 15.10 -5.00 -12.58
C GLY A 210 14.72 -6.43 -12.96
N LEU A 211 13.73 -7.04 -12.28
CA LEU A 211 13.25 -8.37 -12.67
C LEU A 211 12.65 -8.38 -14.08
N HIS A 212 11.96 -7.32 -14.51
CA HIS A 212 11.39 -7.23 -15.85
C HIS A 212 12.43 -7.37 -16.97
N ASP A 213 13.67 -6.92 -16.75
CA ASP A 213 14.76 -7.06 -17.73
C ASP A 213 15.36 -8.46 -17.76
N LYS A 214 15.30 -9.19 -16.63
CA LYS A 214 16.02 -10.46 -16.43
C LYS A 214 15.15 -11.67 -16.70
N VAL A 215 13.87 -11.59 -16.31
CA VAL A 215 12.91 -12.68 -16.39
C VAL A 215 11.58 -12.07 -16.84
N PRO A 216 11.31 -12.00 -18.15
CA PRO A 216 10.08 -11.37 -18.67
C PRO A 216 8.78 -11.98 -18.14
N GLN A 217 8.82 -13.25 -17.72
CA GLN A 217 7.70 -13.94 -17.07
C GLN A 217 7.58 -13.64 -15.57
N SER A 218 8.51 -12.90 -14.98
CA SER A 218 8.48 -12.51 -13.58
C SER A 218 8.07 -11.04 -13.46
N PHE A 219 6.93 -10.83 -12.85
CA PHE A 219 6.36 -9.52 -12.63
C PHE A 219 6.07 -9.32 -11.14
N PHE A 220 6.65 -8.27 -10.57
CA PHE A 220 6.42 -7.88 -9.18
C PHE A 220 5.36 -6.78 -9.04
N GLY A 221 5.26 -5.88 -10.03
CA GLY A 221 4.51 -4.63 -9.94
C GLY A 221 5.36 -3.48 -9.41
N TYR A 222 5.52 -2.44 -10.23
CA TYR A 222 6.37 -1.31 -9.90
C TYR A 222 5.51 -0.11 -9.52
N TRP A 223 5.12 -0.04 -8.25
CA TRP A 223 4.19 0.98 -7.78
C TRP A 223 4.67 1.65 -6.51
N ALA A 224 4.73 2.98 -6.56
CA ALA A 224 4.98 3.83 -5.41
C ALA A 224 3.66 4.11 -4.69
N PHE A 225 3.06 3.07 -4.09
CA PHE A 225 1.74 3.17 -3.45
C PHE A 225 1.71 4.25 -2.35
N GLU A 226 2.84 4.43 -1.65
CA GLU A 226 3.06 5.46 -0.64
C GLU A 226 2.91 6.89 -1.18
N ALA A 227 3.27 7.14 -2.44
CA ALA A 227 3.03 8.44 -3.07
C ALA A 227 1.53 8.68 -3.25
N GLY A 228 0.77 7.65 -3.61
CA GLY A 228 -0.68 7.72 -3.70
C GLY A 228 -1.32 8.01 -2.34
N LEU A 229 -0.86 7.32 -1.29
CA LEU A 229 -1.34 7.52 0.08
C LEU A 229 -1.10 8.96 0.55
N VAL A 230 0.13 9.47 0.41
CA VAL A 230 0.48 10.85 0.77
C VAL A 230 -0.36 11.85 -0.03
N THR A 231 -0.51 11.61 -1.34
CA THR A 231 -1.33 12.47 -2.21
C THR A 231 -2.76 12.56 -1.71
N TYR A 232 -3.37 11.43 -1.36
CA TYR A 232 -4.74 11.37 -0.88
C TYR A 232 -4.89 12.00 0.51
N LEU A 233 -4.05 11.62 1.48
CA LEU A 233 -4.19 12.08 2.87
C LEU A 233 -3.94 13.59 3.03
N TRP A 234 -3.05 14.19 2.23
CA TRP A 234 -2.76 15.62 2.26
C TRP A 234 -3.50 16.44 1.21
N ASP A 235 -4.46 15.83 0.51
CA ASP A 235 -5.26 16.44 -0.55
C ASP A 235 -4.39 17.23 -1.56
N ILE A 236 -3.36 16.55 -2.09
CA ILE A 236 -2.41 17.16 -3.02
C ILE A 236 -2.98 17.10 -4.44
N ASP A 237 -3.01 18.23 -5.15
CA ASP A 237 -3.30 18.24 -6.58
C ASP A 237 -2.22 17.47 -7.34
N ASP A 238 -2.62 16.36 -7.97
CA ASP A 238 -1.75 15.44 -8.70
C ASP A 238 -1.61 15.76 -10.19
N SER A 239 -2.32 16.76 -10.70
CA SER A 239 -2.36 17.12 -12.13
C SER A 239 -0.97 17.19 -12.80
N SER A 240 0.02 17.72 -12.08
CA SER A 240 1.40 17.90 -12.58
C SER A 240 2.27 16.64 -12.67
N TYR A 241 1.91 15.57 -11.96
CA TYR A 241 2.70 14.32 -11.89
C TYR A 241 1.87 13.06 -12.15
N ARG A 242 0.58 13.23 -12.46
CA ARG A 242 -0.39 12.17 -12.67
C ARG A 242 0.03 11.11 -13.68
N ASP A 243 0.74 11.51 -14.72
CA ASP A 243 1.22 10.61 -15.78
C ASP A 243 2.69 10.20 -15.61
N LEU A 244 3.31 10.51 -14.47
CA LEU A 244 4.64 9.98 -14.15
C LEU A 244 4.56 8.47 -13.87
N PRO A 245 5.59 7.70 -14.27
CA PRO A 245 5.66 6.28 -13.95
C PRO A 245 5.54 5.99 -12.46
N PHE A 246 5.05 4.80 -12.13
CA PHE A 246 4.92 4.26 -10.76
C PHE A 246 3.88 4.95 -9.87
N TYR A 247 3.28 6.07 -10.32
CA TYR A 247 2.24 6.76 -9.56
C TYR A 247 0.90 6.03 -9.67
N PRO A 248 0.27 5.62 -8.56
CA PRO A 248 -0.96 4.84 -8.56
C PRO A 248 -2.22 5.72 -8.73
N LYS A 249 -2.34 6.46 -9.83
CA LYS A 249 -3.41 7.46 -10.03
C LYS A 249 -4.82 6.90 -9.86
N ASP A 250 -5.07 5.68 -10.35
CA ASP A 250 -6.40 5.05 -10.29
C ASP A 250 -6.81 4.70 -8.85
N LEU A 251 -5.85 4.37 -7.97
CA LEU A 251 -6.11 4.18 -6.54
C LEU A 251 -6.47 5.51 -5.85
N VAL A 252 -5.80 6.60 -6.22
CA VAL A 252 -6.10 7.93 -5.68
C VAL A 252 -7.47 8.41 -6.15
N ASP A 253 -7.80 8.21 -7.42
CA ASP A 253 -9.13 8.50 -7.95
C ASP A 253 -10.22 7.67 -7.27
N TYR A 254 -9.98 6.37 -7.11
CA TYR A 254 -10.90 5.49 -6.40
C TYR A 254 -11.12 5.98 -4.97
N ALA A 255 -10.03 6.33 -4.26
CA ALA A 255 -10.10 6.87 -2.92
C ALA A 255 -10.94 8.16 -2.85
N ARG A 256 -10.71 9.11 -3.76
CA ARG A 256 -11.45 10.38 -3.83
C ARG A 256 -12.94 10.21 -4.19
N THR A 257 -13.28 9.20 -4.99
CA THR A 257 -14.66 9.00 -5.49
C THR A 257 -15.51 8.09 -4.62
N HIS A 258 -14.89 7.25 -3.79
CA HIS A 258 -15.58 6.27 -2.93
C HIS A 258 -15.42 6.58 -1.43
N GLY A 259 -14.75 7.69 -1.09
CA GLY A 259 -14.70 8.24 0.26
C GLY A 259 -15.89 9.16 0.48
N ALA A 260 -16.48 9.12 1.67
CA ALA A 260 -17.60 9.98 2.03
C ALA A 260 -17.30 11.45 1.66
N VAL A 261 -18.30 12.09 1.06
CA VAL A 261 -18.45 13.53 0.95
C VAL A 261 -18.09 14.16 2.29
N ALA A 262 -16.86 14.65 2.42
CA ALA A 262 -16.55 15.65 3.42
C ALA A 262 -17.32 16.89 2.97
N SER A 263 -18.37 17.22 3.71
CA SER A 263 -19.25 18.35 3.46
C SER A 263 -18.44 19.58 3.01
N PRO A 264 -18.85 20.27 1.93
CA PRO A 264 -18.28 21.57 1.63
C PRO A 264 -18.54 22.48 2.82
N ASP A 265 -17.52 23.25 3.18
CA ASP A 265 -17.53 24.32 4.16
C ASP A 265 -18.94 24.93 4.32
N THR A 266 -19.60 24.64 5.44
CA THR A 266 -20.62 25.56 5.94
C THR A 266 -19.88 26.71 6.61
N CYS A 267 -19.20 27.53 5.79
CA CYS A 267 -18.94 28.92 6.13
C CYS A 267 -20.28 29.65 5.96
N VAL A 268 -21.15 29.51 6.96
CA VAL A 268 -22.27 30.43 7.14
C VAL A 268 -21.88 31.38 8.25
N THR A 269 -21.44 32.55 7.79
CA THR A 269 -21.54 33.85 8.43
C THR A 269 -22.65 33.92 9.49
N LEU A 270 -22.28 33.84 10.77
CA LEU A 270 -23.04 34.45 11.86
C LEU A 270 -22.58 35.90 11.99
N ALA A 271 -23.11 36.74 11.10
CA ALA A 271 -23.13 38.18 11.28
C ALA A 271 -24.57 38.65 11.16
N ALA A 272 -25.00 39.40 12.18
CA ALA A 272 -26.23 40.16 12.29
C ALA A 272 -27.53 39.36 12.51
N GLN A 273 -27.97 39.34 13.78
CA GLN A 273 -29.24 39.97 14.15
C GLN A 273 -29.23 40.30 15.65
N ASP A 274 -28.67 41.47 15.96
CA ASP A 274 -29.00 42.22 17.17
C ASP A 274 -30.49 42.62 17.08
N GLY A 275 -31.32 42.05 17.95
CA GLY A 275 -32.66 42.57 18.22
C GLY A 275 -32.57 43.84 19.09
N PRO A 276 -33.44 44.85 18.89
CA PRO A 276 -33.36 46.09 19.64
C PRO A 276 -33.79 45.90 21.10
N PRO A 277 -33.34 46.78 22.02
CA PRO A 277 -33.57 46.63 23.44
C PRO A 277 -35.02 46.95 23.79
N THR A 278 -35.65 46.09 24.58
CA THR A 278 -36.91 46.41 25.26
C THR A 278 -36.62 46.91 26.67
N SER A 279 -37.09 48.12 26.95
CA SER A 279 -37.33 48.69 28.28
C SER A 279 -38.43 49.76 28.11
N PRO A 280 -39.23 50.10 29.13
CA PRO A 280 -39.14 49.77 30.55
C PRO A 280 -40.16 48.74 31.06
#